data_AF-A0A662S6S6-F1
#
_entry.id   AF-A0A662S6S6-F1
#
_cell.length_a   1.000
_cell.length_b   1.000
_cell.length_c   1.000
_cell.angle_alpha   90.00
_cell.angle_beta   90.00
_cell.angle_gamma   90.00
#
_symmetry.space_group_name_H-M   'P 1'
#
loop_
_entity.id
_entity.type
_entity.pdbx_description
1 polymer ?
#
loop_
_entity_poly.entity_id
_entity_poly.type
_entity_poly.pdbx_seq_one_letter_code
_entity_poly.pdbx_strand_id
1 'polypeptide(L)' 'MSERYSAKLFVNAPPRVAELIREVLSPDPFLPQPSVEQGLLTFVLSSDSPRKLRAELNSLLRSLALIEDLLRVTDL' A
#
# COMPACT_ATOMS: atom_id res chain seq x y z
N MET A 1 -25.24 0.39 -15.12
CA MET A 1 -24.27 -0.25 -14.20
C MET A 1 -23.07 0.67 -14.14
N SER A 2 -22.72 1.19 -12.98
CA SER A 2 -21.55 2.09 -12.85
C SER A 2 -20.29 1.26 -12.96
N GLU A 3 -19.45 1.51 -13.98
CA GLU A 3 -18.16 0.84 -14.11
C GLU A 3 -17.29 1.21 -12.90
N ARG A 4 -16.94 0.19 -12.10
CA ARG A 4 -15.99 0.36 -10.99
C ARG A 4 -14.58 0.14 -11.52
N TYR A 5 -13.75 1.16 -11.42
CA TYR A 5 -12.33 1.07 -11.72
C TYR A 5 -11.62 0.39 -10.57
N SER A 6 -10.68 -0.51 -10.86
CA SER A 6 -9.90 -1.20 -9.84
C SER A 6 -8.43 -1.21 -10.19
N ALA A 7 -7.60 -1.27 -9.15
CA ALA A 7 -6.16 -1.43 -9.26
C ALA A 7 -5.65 -2.41 -8.21
N LYS A 8 -4.61 -3.16 -8.57
CA LYS A 8 -3.87 -3.99 -7.65
C LYS A 8 -2.42 -3.55 -7.64
N LEU A 9 -1.87 -3.33 -6.45
CA LEU A 9 -0.46 -3.02 -6.25
C LEU A 9 0.19 -4.19 -5.51
N PHE A 10 1.31 -4.65 -6.04
CA PHE A 10 2.13 -5.71 -5.45
C PHE A 10 3.46 -5.10 -5.02
N VAL A 11 3.82 -5.27 -3.76
CA VAL A 11 5.08 -4.79 -3.18
C VAL A 11 5.81 -5.97 -2.59
N ASN A 12 7.03 -6.22 -3.04
CA ASN A 12 7.86 -7.29 -2.52
C ASN A 12 8.82 -6.74 -1.46
N ALA A 13 8.88 -7.37 -0.30
CA ALA A 13 9.77 -7.01 0.79
C ALA A 13 10.21 -8.26 1.58
N PRO A 14 11.33 -8.21 2.32
CA PRO A 14 11.63 -9.25 3.29
C PRO A 14 10.44 -9.50 4.24
N PRO A 15 10.13 -10.74 4.64
CA PRO A 15 8.91 -11.05 5.40
C PRO A 15 8.70 -10.17 6.65
N ARG A 16 9.77 -9.93 7.41
CA ARG A 16 9.72 -9.06 8.60
C ARG A 16 9.40 -7.60 8.25
N VAL A 17 9.94 -7.11 7.13
CA VAL A 17 9.68 -5.75 6.63
C VAL A 17 8.24 -5.63 6.12
N ALA A 18 7.73 -6.67 5.44
CA ALA A 18 6.35 -6.69 4.98
C ALA A 18 5.34 -6.61 6.14
N GLU A 19 5.59 -7.33 7.24
CA GLU A 19 4.79 -7.22 8.45
C GLU A 19 4.89 -5.82 9.07
N LEU A 20 6.09 -5.24 9.14
CA LEU A 20 6.29 -3.89 9.65
C LEU A 20 5.54 -2.84 8.82
N ILE A 21 5.60 -2.92 7.49
CA ILE A 21 4.84 -2.04 6.60
C ILE A 21 3.33 -2.15 6.89
N ARG A 22 2.81 -3.38 7.06
CA ARG A 22 1.40 -3.61 7.43
C ARG A 22 1.06 -2.95 8.77
N GLU A 23 1.91 -3.09 9.78
CA GLU A 23 1.71 -2.51 11.10
C GLU A 23 1.75 -0.98 11.07
N VAL A 24 2.65 -0.37 10.31
CA VAL A 24 2.75 1.09 10.15
C VAL A 24 1.52 1.67 9.45
N LEU A 25 0.94 0.94 8.50
CA LEU A 25 -0.25 1.37 7.76
C LEU A 25 -1.57 1.11 8.51
N SER A 26 -1.61 0.15 9.44
CA SER A 26 -2.83 -0.29 10.14
C SER A 26 -3.57 0.80 10.94
N PRO A 27 -2.89 1.77 11.59
CA PRO A 27 -3.57 2.83 12.34
C PRO A 27 -4.38 3.80 11.47
N ASP A 28 -4.11 3.87 10.16
CA ASP A 28 -4.78 4.81 9.26
C ASP A 28 -5.97 4.14 8.53
N PRO A 29 -7.22 4.42 8.92
CA PRO A 29 -8.39 3.83 8.28
C PRO A 29 -8.63 4.35 6.85
N PHE A 30 -7.96 5.43 6.45
CA PHE A 30 -8.08 6.00 5.11
C PHE A 30 -7.08 5.41 4.13
N LEU A 31 -6.10 4.63 4.61
CA LEU A 31 -5.14 3.93 3.76
C LEU A 31 -5.63 2.51 3.44
N PRO A 32 -5.46 2.05 2.18
CA PRO A 32 -5.72 0.67 1.81
C PRO A 32 -4.84 -0.26 2.63
N GLN A 33 -5.45 -1.24 3.29
CA GLN A 33 -4.72 -2.24 4.07
C GLN A 33 -4.25 -3.38 3.17
N PRO A 34 -2.96 -3.77 3.25
CA PRO A 34 -2.45 -4.87 2.45
C PRO A 34 -2.80 -6.23 3.07
N SER A 35 -3.04 -7.23 2.22
CA SER A 35 -2.83 -8.62 2.61
C SER A 35 -1.34 -8.96 2.47
N VAL A 36 -0.78 -9.69 3.43
CA VAL A 36 0.65 -10.09 3.42
C VAL A 36 0.75 -11.61 3.32
N GLU A 37 1.51 -12.09 2.35
CA GLU A 37 1.81 -13.50 2.16
C GLU A 37 3.28 -13.66 1.78
N GLN A 38 4.08 -14.30 2.65
CA GLN A 38 5.49 -14.63 2.38
C GLN A 38 6.37 -13.44 1.93
N GLY A 39 6.13 -12.24 2.45
CA GLY A 39 6.87 -11.02 2.05
C GLY A 39 6.26 -10.25 0.88
N LEU A 40 5.19 -10.76 0.28
CA LEU A 40 4.41 -10.04 -0.73
C LEU A 40 3.25 -9.29 -0.07
N LEU A 41 3.26 -7.96 -0.17
CA LEU A 41 2.12 -7.13 0.18
C LEU A 41 1.25 -6.92 -1.07
N THR A 42 -0.05 -7.18 -0.93
CA THR A 42 -1.04 -6.96 -1.99
C THR A 42 -2.07 -5.94 -1.53
N PHE A 43 -2.18 -4.83 -2.26
CA PHE A 43 -3.20 -3.82 -2.04
C PHE A 43 -4.25 -3.89 -3.15
N VAL A 44 -5.52 -3.83 -2.77
CA VAL A 44 -6.65 -3.80 -3.71
C VAL A 44 -7.41 -2.49 -3.50
N LEU A 45 -7.48 -1.68 -4.55
CA LEU A 45 -8.21 -0.41 -4.54
C LEU A 45 -9.33 -0.46 -5.57
N SER A 46 -10.46 0.17 -5.25
CA SER A 46 -11.58 0.30 -6.17
C SER A 46 -12.24 1.66 -6.02
N SER A 47 -12.58 2.29 -7.13
CA SER A 47 -13.20 3.61 -7.13
C SER A 47 -14.24 3.74 -8.23
N ASP A 48 -15.20 4.64 -8.03
CA ASP A 48 -16.21 5.04 -9.02
C ASP A 48 -15.65 6.00 -10.08
N SER A 49 -14.44 6.53 -9.87
CA SER A 49 -13.82 7.52 -10.73
C SER A 49 -12.35 7.18 -10.98
N PRO A 50 -11.88 7.22 -12.25
CA PRO A 50 -10.46 7.03 -12.55
C PRO A 50 -9.57 8.07 -11.87
N ARG A 51 -10.09 9.31 -11.74
CA ARG A 51 -9.36 10.41 -11.08
C ARG A 51 -9.16 10.14 -9.59
N LYS A 52 -10.18 9.62 -8.91
CA LYS A 52 -10.11 9.25 -7.49
C LYS A 52 -9.18 8.07 -7.29
N LEU A 53 -9.33 7.00 -8.08
CA LEU A 53 -8.44 5.83 -8.04
C LEU A 53 -6.97 6.24 -8.20
N ARG A 54 -6.67 7.12 -9.17
CA ARG A 54 -5.31 7.66 -9.37
C ARG A 54 -4.82 8.45 -8.16
N ALA A 55 -5.67 9.24 -7.52
CA ALA A 55 -5.30 10.01 -6.33
C ALA A 55 -4.98 9.09 -5.15
N GLU A 56 -5.80 8.07 -4.92
CA GLU A 56 -5.58 7.05 -3.87
C GLU A 56 -4.30 6.26 -4.11
N LEU A 57 -4.07 5.77 -5.34
CA LEU A 57 -2.82 5.10 -5.73
C LEU A 57 -1.59 5.98 -5.48
N ASN A 58 -1.64 7.24 -5.89
CA ASN A 58 -0.53 8.18 -5.67
C ASN A 58 -0.29 8.46 -4.18
N SER A 59 -1.34 8.48 -3.36
CA SER A 59 -1.20 8.61 -1.91
C SER A 59 -0.49 7.39 -1.33
N LEU A 60 -0.94 6.19 -1.69
CA LEU A 60 -0.34 4.93 -1.24
C LEU A 60 1.13 4.81 -1.63
N LEU A 61 1.48 5.14 -2.89
CA LEU A 61 2.87 5.10 -3.37
C LEU A 61 3.78 6.06 -2.60
N ARG A 62 3.27 7.24 -2.22
CA ARG A 62 4.03 8.20 -1.41
C ARG A 62 4.24 7.71 0.02
N SER A 63 3.23 7.11 0.64
CA SER A 63 3.38 6.50 1.97
C SER A 63 4.40 5.37 1.94
N LEU A 64 4.38 4.52 0.92
CA LEU A 64 5.35 3.44 0.76
C LEU A 64 6.78 3.96 0.55
N ALA A 65 6.96 5.00 -0.26
CA ALA A 65 8.27 5.64 -0.45
C ALA A 65 8.81 6.22 0.86
N LEU A 66 7.97 6.88 1.66
CA LEU A 66 8.36 7.37 2.98
C LEU A 66 8.78 6.24 3.92
N ILE A 67 8.04 5.12 3.92
CA ILE A 67 8.40 3.95 4.74
C ILE A 67 9.74 3.37 4.27
N GLU A 68 9.95 3.24 2.96
CA GLU A 68 11.23 2.79 2.40
C GLU A 68 12.39 3.68 2.85
N ASP A 69 12.24 5.00 2.79
CA ASP A 69 13.25 5.96 3.23
C ASP A 69 13.54 5.84 4.73
N LEU A 70 12.51 5.65 5.56
CA LEU A 70 12.68 5.44 7.00
C LEU A 70 13.42 4.16 7.32
N LEU A 71 13.12 3.06 6.61
CA LEU A 71 13.78 1.78 6.79
C LEU A 71 15.28 1.86 6.47
N ARG A 72 15.65 2.59 5.40
CA ARG A 72 17.04 2.83 5.01
C ARG A 72 17.84 3.57 6.08
N VAL A 73 17.21 4.46 6.84
CA VAL A 73 17.86 5.21 7.93
C VAL A 73 18.08 4.35 9.18
N THR A 74 17.29 3.29 9.35
CA THR A 74 17.30 2.46 10.56
C THR A 74 18.22 1.22 10.53
N ASP A 75 19.01 1.02 9.47
CA ASP A 75 19.85 -0.19 9.26
C ASP A 75 19.07 -1.51 9.50
N LEU A 76 17.78 -1.54 9.13
CA LEU A 76 16.93 -2.73 9.12
C LEU A 76 16.87 -3.38 7.74
#